data_AF-A0A7W0YD84-F1
#
_entry.id   AF-A0A7W0YD84-F1
#
_cell.length_a   1.000
_cell.length_b   1.000
_cell.length_c   1.000
_cell.angle_alpha   90.00
_cell.angle_beta   90.00
_cell.angle_gamma   90.00
#
_symmetry.space_group_name_H-M   'P 1'
#
loop_
_entity.id
_entity.type
_entity.pdbx_description
1 polymer ?
#
loop_
_entity_poly.entity_id
_entity_poly.type
_entity_poly.pdbx_seq_one_letter_code
_entity_poly.pdbx_strand_id
1 'polypeptide(L)'
;MTLEWAGPYSWPGFEKQNNLPSVPKHSGIYLMTSNYGEGYAIYAAGLTRRPISTRLREHTRKYMTGNYTILDLEALHKGVRKELWHGWGWTPKKREMFDRRKEAILGSARRQLKGFRIFVANVDPGPRILERIEAAIMNALYQQLPPLCGIPDKGMMLAGRSESESPLTIMNSCTARLHGLPTTISV
;
A
#
# COMPACT_ATOMS: atom_id res chain seq x y z
N MET A 1 3.12 -21.07 7.38
CA MET A 1 3.43 -20.72 5.98
C MET A 1 4.39 -19.55 5.98
N THR A 2 5.38 -19.53 5.09
CA THR A 2 6.29 -18.38 4.96
C THR A 2 5.86 -17.51 3.80
N LEU A 3 5.87 -16.20 4.02
CA LEU A 3 5.56 -15.18 3.04
C LEU A 3 6.85 -14.43 2.68
N GLU A 4 7.39 -14.74 1.52
CA GLU A 4 8.61 -14.12 1.00
C GLU A 4 8.26 -12.82 0.27
N TRP A 5 8.69 -11.70 0.83
CA TRP A 5 8.50 -10.38 0.25
C TRP A 5 9.66 -10.02 -0.68
N ALA A 6 9.37 -9.99 -1.98
CA ALA A 6 10.30 -9.52 -2.99
C ALA A 6 10.11 -8.02 -3.24
N GLY A 7 11.22 -7.30 -3.40
CA GLY A 7 11.25 -5.87 -3.69
C GLY A 7 12.59 -5.24 -3.29
N PRO A 8 12.73 -3.91 -3.42
CA PRO A 8 11.70 -2.98 -3.89
C PRO A 8 11.54 -2.99 -5.41
N TYR A 9 10.29 -3.00 -5.87
CA TYR A 9 9.91 -2.75 -7.27
C TYR A 9 9.43 -1.31 -7.45
N SER A 10 9.55 -0.80 -8.68
CA SER A 10 8.94 0.49 -9.03
C SER A 10 7.43 0.36 -9.20
N TRP A 11 6.71 1.43 -8.90
CA TRP A 11 5.34 1.59 -9.39
C TRP A 11 5.33 1.54 -10.94
N PRO A 12 4.35 0.85 -11.57
CA PRO A 12 4.29 0.73 -13.03
C PRO A 12 4.30 2.09 -13.74
N GLY A 13 5.21 2.26 -14.69
CA GLY A 13 5.41 3.49 -15.45
C GLY A 13 6.53 4.40 -14.91
N PHE A 14 7.15 4.04 -13.78
CA PHE A 14 8.24 4.81 -13.17
C PHE A 14 9.58 4.05 -13.11
N GLU A 15 9.67 2.86 -13.70
CA GLU A 15 10.84 1.98 -13.64
C GLU A 15 12.13 2.67 -14.07
N LYS A 16 12.13 3.30 -15.26
CA LYS A 16 13.30 4.00 -15.79
C LYS A 16 13.74 5.16 -14.91
N GLN A 17 12.79 5.89 -14.33
CA GLN A 17 13.10 7.07 -13.52
C GLN A 17 13.57 6.71 -12.10
N ASN A 18 13.20 5.54 -11.62
CA ASN A 18 13.61 5.01 -10.32
C ASN A 18 14.83 4.10 -10.41
N ASN A 19 15.23 3.66 -11.61
CA ASN A 19 16.22 2.60 -11.82
C ASN A 19 15.90 1.34 -10.98
N LEU A 20 14.63 0.95 -10.98
CA LEU A 20 14.12 -0.21 -10.24
C LEU A 20 13.37 -1.16 -11.17
N PRO A 21 13.38 -2.47 -10.87
CA PRO A 21 12.68 -3.47 -11.68
C PRO A 21 11.16 -3.24 -11.69
N SER A 22 10.51 -3.69 -12.77
CA SER A 22 9.05 -3.80 -12.84
C SER A 22 8.53 -4.84 -11.86
N VAL A 23 7.32 -4.61 -11.34
CA VAL A 23 6.60 -5.60 -10.54
C VAL A 23 6.34 -6.87 -11.37
N PRO A 24 6.67 -8.07 -10.86
CA PRO A 24 6.44 -9.32 -11.57
C PRO A 24 4.95 -9.61 -11.82
N LYS A 25 4.66 -10.41 -12.85
CA LYS A 25 3.28 -10.66 -13.33
C LYS A 25 2.64 -11.86 -12.62
N HIS A 26 2.40 -11.75 -11.32
CA HIS A 26 1.65 -12.75 -10.55
C HIS A 26 0.59 -12.09 -9.66
N SER A 27 -0.37 -12.89 -9.19
CA SER A 27 -1.33 -12.52 -8.13
C SER A 27 -0.72 -12.65 -6.74
N GLY A 28 -1.40 -12.13 -5.72
CA GLY A 28 -0.94 -12.26 -4.35
C GLY A 28 -1.20 -11.01 -3.54
N ILE A 29 -0.29 -10.75 -2.59
CA ILE A 29 -0.31 -9.58 -1.72
C ILE A 29 0.78 -8.62 -2.17
N TYR A 30 0.51 -7.33 -2.04
CA TYR A 30 1.48 -6.27 -2.26
C TYR A 30 1.45 -5.26 -1.12
N LEU A 31 2.60 -4.65 -0.85
CA LEU A 31 2.74 -3.51 0.04
C LEU A 31 3.10 -2.28 -0.78
N MET A 32 2.37 -1.21 -0.55
CA MET A 32 2.74 0.13 -0.95
C MET A 32 3.52 0.76 0.19
N THR A 33 4.79 1.09 -0.05
CA THR A 33 5.70 1.56 1.00
C THR A 33 6.42 2.83 0.58
N SER A 34 6.89 3.60 1.56
CA SER A 34 7.74 4.79 1.36
C SER A 34 9.02 4.63 2.16
N ASN A 35 10.12 5.25 1.70
CA ASN A 35 11.38 5.25 2.46
C ASN A 35 11.14 5.79 3.88
N TYR A 36 11.72 5.16 4.89
CA TYR A 36 11.60 5.60 6.28
C TYR A 36 12.74 5.03 7.11
N GLY A 37 13.61 5.89 7.64
CA GLY A 37 14.84 5.48 8.30
C GLY A 37 15.68 4.57 7.41
N GLU A 38 16.21 3.48 7.99
CA GLU A 38 16.99 2.44 7.29
C GLU A 38 16.13 1.42 6.52
N GLY A 39 14.85 1.72 6.27
CA GLY A 39 13.91 0.80 5.65
C GLY A 39 12.72 1.49 5.01
N TYR A 40 11.56 0.85 5.12
CA TYR A 40 10.33 1.32 4.49
C TYR A 40 9.17 1.32 5.48
N ALA A 41 8.41 2.41 5.51
CA ALA A 41 7.12 2.48 6.20
C ALA A 41 6.01 2.00 5.26
N ILE A 42 5.15 1.11 5.76
CA ILE A 42 4.04 0.57 4.98
C ILE A 42 2.87 1.56 5.03
N TYR A 43 2.45 2.03 3.85
CA TYR A 43 1.25 2.85 3.68
C TYR A 43 0.00 1.99 3.52
N ALA A 44 0.07 0.90 2.76
CA ALA A 44 -1.05 -0.02 2.59
C ALA A 44 -0.56 -1.42 2.23
N ALA A 45 -1.27 -2.43 2.72
CA ALA A 45 -1.29 -3.75 2.12
C ALA A 45 -2.51 -3.86 1.21
N GLY A 46 -2.34 -4.57 0.10
CA GLY A 46 -3.41 -4.83 -0.85
C GLY A 46 -3.33 -6.25 -1.38
N LEU A 47 -4.47 -6.84 -1.75
CA LEU A 47 -4.53 -8.13 -2.43
C LEU A 47 -5.03 -8.03 -3.87
N THR A 48 -4.65 -9.02 -4.69
CA THR A 48 -5.33 -9.25 -5.97
C THR A 48 -5.18 -10.68 -6.47
N ARG A 49 -6.21 -11.18 -7.16
CA ARG A 49 -6.22 -12.46 -7.89
C ARG A 49 -5.74 -12.32 -9.35
N ARG A 50 -5.47 -11.10 -9.78
CA ARG A 50 -4.92 -10.78 -11.11
C ARG A 50 -3.46 -10.36 -10.95
N PRO A 51 -2.69 -10.19 -12.03
CA PRO A 51 -1.34 -9.65 -11.91
C PRO A 51 -1.31 -8.34 -11.11
N ILE A 52 -0.47 -8.26 -10.08
CA ILE A 52 -0.34 -7.10 -9.19
C ILE A 52 -0.11 -5.82 -10.00
N SER A 53 0.69 -5.87 -11.06
CA SER A 53 0.91 -4.73 -11.96
C SER A 53 -0.38 -4.16 -12.58
N THR A 54 -1.38 -5.01 -12.86
CA THR A 54 -2.70 -4.57 -13.34
C THR A 54 -3.47 -3.86 -12.25
N ARG A 55 -3.43 -4.38 -11.01
CA ARG A 55 -4.07 -3.75 -9.86
C ARG A 55 -3.47 -2.38 -9.55
N LEU A 56 -2.15 -2.25 -9.59
CA LEU A 56 -1.46 -0.96 -9.41
C LEU A 56 -1.81 0.07 -10.50
N ARG A 57 -1.99 -0.37 -11.76
CA ARG A 57 -2.51 0.53 -12.83
C ARG A 57 -3.94 1.02 -12.57
N GLU A 58 -4.78 0.21 -11.93
CA GLU A 58 -6.11 0.66 -11.52
C GLU A 58 -6.05 1.70 -10.40
N HIS A 59 -5.18 1.48 -9.40
CA HIS A 59 -4.91 2.48 -8.38
C HIS A 59 -4.39 3.79 -9.00
N THR A 60 -3.51 3.70 -9.99
CA THR A 60 -3.02 4.87 -10.75
C THR A 60 -4.19 5.68 -11.29
N ARG A 61 -5.18 5.05 -11.94
CA ARG A 61 -6.37 5.75 -12.43
C ARG A 61 -7.11 6.47 -11.30
N LYS A 62 -7.29 5.82 -10.14
CA LYS A 62 -7.98 6.43 -8.98
C LYS A 62 -7.22 7.63 -8.40
N TYR A 63 -5.89 7.56 -8.30
CA TYR A 63 -5.05 8.71 -7.95
C TYR A 63 -5.22 9.84 -8.98
N MET A 64 -5.17 9.51 -10.27
CA MET A 64 -5.22 10.48 -11.36
C MET A 64 -6.61 11.09 -11.60
N THR A 65 -7.66 10.54 -10.99
CA THR A 65 -9.00 11.13 -10.97
C THR A 65 -9.37 11.75 -9.62
N GLY A 66 -8.39 11.94 -8.72
CA GLY A 66 -8.63 12.54 -7.40
C GLY A 66 -9.45 11.69 -6.43
N ASN A 67 -9.66 10.40 -6.73
CA ASN A 67 -10.46 9.50 -5.90
C ASN A 67 -9.68 8.96 -4.69
N TYR A 68 -8.36 9.05 -4.70
CA TYR A 68 -7.49 8.62 -3.61
C TYR A 68 -6.78 9.78 -2.93
N THR A 69 -6.49 9.59 -1.65
CA THR A 69 -5.78 10.56 -0.83
C THR A 69 -4.34 10.68 -1.30
N ILE A 70 -3.85 11.91 -1.44
CA ILE A 70 -2.48 12.20 -1.83
C ILE A 70 -1.75 12.78 -0.62
N LEU A 71 -0.61 12.19 -0.30
CA LEU A 71 0.23 12.54 0.83
C LEU A 71 1.44 13.38 0.39
N ASP A 72 1.93 14.18 1.32
CA ASP A 72 3.23 14.83 1.21
C ASP A 72 4.33 13.78 1.44
N LEU A 73 5.02 13.41 0.36
CA LEU A 73 6.01 12.33 0.37
C LEU A 73 7.19 12.64 1.31
N GLU A 74 7.61 13.91 1.41
CA GLU A 74 8.71 14.30 2.29
C GLU A 74 8.31 14.26 3.77
N ALA A 75 7.05 14.57 4.07
CA ALA A 75 6.51 14.34 5.40
C ALA A 75 6.44 12.85 5.72
N LEU A 76 6.00 12.04 4.75
CA LEU A 76 5.88 10.58 4.90
C LEU A 76 7.25 9.92 5.15
N HIS A 77 8.31 10.40 4.52
CA HIS A 77 9.69 9.94 4.78
C HIS A 77 10.13 10.14 6.24
N LYS A 78 9.51 11.08 6.94
CA LYS A 78 9.74 11.39 8.36
C LYS A 78 8.69 10.75 9.27
N GLY A 79 7.85 9.87 8.73
CA GLY A 79 6.74 9.23 9.45
C GLY A 79 5.54 10.14 9.66
N VAL A 80 5.52 11.35 9.12
CA VAL A 80 4.42 12.29 9.31
C VAL A 80 3.39 12.12 8.21
N ARG A 81 2.17 11.69 8.58
CA ARG A 81 1.04 11.70 7.65
C ARG A 81 0.54 13.12 7.45
N LYS A 82 0.77 13.67 6.26
CA LYS A 82 0.26 14.98 5.83
C LYS A 82 -0.46 14.85 4.50
N GLU A 83 -1.76 15.11 4.49
CA GLU A 83 -2.58 15.05 3.29
C GLU A 83 -2.45 16.35 2.47
N LEU A 84 -2.08 16.23 1.20
CA LEU A 84 -2.14 17.31 0.22
C LEU A 84 -3.51 17.39 -0.47
N TRP A 85 -4.18 16.24 -0.56
CA TRP A 85 -5.52 16.09 -1.09
C TRP A 85 -6.21 14.90 -0.41
N HIS A 86 -7.45 15.10 0.04
CA HIS A 86 -8.28 14.02 0.56
C HIS A 86 -9.14 13.44 -0.56
N GLY A 87 -9.01 12.15 -0.88
CA GLY A 87 -9.63 11.55 -2.09
C GLY A 87 -11.12 11.24 -2.01
N TRP A 88 -11.64 10.98 -0.82
CA TRP A 88 -12.95 10.34 -0.61
C TRP A 88 -14.06 11.35 -0.35
N GLY A 89 -15.33 10.97 -0.55
CA GLY A 89 -16.48 11.85 -0.27
C GLY A 89 -16.61 13.03 -1.25
N TRP A 90 -16.95 12.75 -2.51
CA TRP A 90 -17.20 13.81 -3.50
C TRP A 90 -18.45 14.61 -3.19
N THR A 91 -18.30 15.92 -3.15
CA THR A 91 -19.38 16.91 -3.13
C THR A 91 -19.19 17.88 -4.30
N PRO A 92 -20.23 18.63 -4.73
CA PRO A 92 -20.08 19.63 -5.79
C PRO A 92 -18.94 20.61 -5.52
N LYS A 93 -18.86 21.14 -4.29
CA LYS A 93 -17.77 22.04 -3.84
C LYS A 93 -16.38 21.40 -3.95
N LYS A 94 -16.27 20.11 -3.61
CA LYS A 94 -15.00 19.39 -3.73
C LYS A 94 -14.60 19.17 -5.19
N ARG A 95 -15.56 18.90 -6.09
CA ARG A 95 -15.31 18.81 -7.54
C ARG A 95 -14.74 20.11 -8.08
N GLU A 96 -15.38 21.22 -7.77
CA GLU A 96 -14.89 22.55 -8.16
C GLU A 96 -13.47 22.81 -7.63
N MET A 97 -13.21 22.47 -6.36
CA MET A 97 -11.87 22.59 -5.78
C MET A 97 -10.83 21.72 -6.49
N PHE A 98 -11.20 20.48 -6.83
CA PHE A 98 -10.33 19.58 -7.60
C PHE A 98 -10.02 20.17 -8.96
N ASP A 99 -11.02 20.65 -9.69
CA ASP A 99 -10.84 21.23 -11.02
C ASP A 99 -9.95 22.47 -10.97
N ARG A 100 -10.15 23.37 -9.99
CA ARG A 100 -9.30 24.55 -9.78
C ARG A 100 -7.86 24.22 -9.42
N ARG A 101 -7.60 23.12 -8.71
CA ARG A 101 -6.26 22.72 -8.22
C ARG A 101 -5.69 21.51 -8.96
N LYS A 102 -6.31 21.11 -10.06
CA LYS A 102 -6.11 19.80 -10.71
C LYS A 102 -4.65 19.53 -11.01
N GLU A 103 -3.97 20.47 -11.64
CA GLU A 103 -2.56 20.29 -12.01
C GLU A 103 -1.66 20.06 -10.80
N ALA A 104 -1.83 20.84 -9.73
CA ALA A 104 -1.05 20.71 -8.50
C ALA A 104 -1.33 19.37 -7.78
N ILE A 105 -2.60 18.97 -7.73
CA ILE A 105 -3.03 17.69 -7.14
C ILE A 105 -2.45 16.52 -7.93
N LEU A 106 -2.61 16.52 -9.25
CA LEU A 106 -2.10 15.46 -10.12
C LEU A 106 -0.57 15.42 -10.19
N GLY A 107 0.09 16.57 -10.11
CA GLY A 107 1.54 16.65 -9.96
C GLY A 107 2.01 15.98 -8.66
N SER A 108 1.30 16.22 -7.55
CA SER A 108 1.57 15.57 -6.26
C SER A 108 1.29 14.07 -6.30
N ALA A 109 0.20 13.65 -6.95
CA ALA A 109 -0.12 12.24 -7.16
C ALA A 109 1.00 11.51 -7.90
N ARG A 110 1.49 12.06 -9.01
CA ARG A 110 2.62 11.48 -9.77
C ARG A 110 3.88 11.37 -8.93
N ARG A 111 4.20 12.38 -8.12
CA ARG A 111 5.35 12.32 -7.18
C ARG A 111 5.20 11.20 -6.17
N GLN A 112 4.02 11.05 -5.55
CA GLN A 112 3.76 9.97 -4.60
C GLN A 112 3.86 8.59 -5.28
N LEU A 113 3.24 8.40 -6.45
CA LEU A 113 3.32 7.13 -7.19
C LEU A 113 4.76 6.79 -7.57
N LYS A 114 5.55 7.77 -8.02
CA LYS A 114 6.98 7.59 -8.28
C LYS A 114 7.76 7.23 -7.01
N GLY A 115 7.41 7.86 -5.89
CA GLY A 115 8.07 7.71 -4.60
C GLY A 115 7.82 6.37 -3.93
N PHE A 116 6.66 5.75 -4.19
CA PHE A 116 6.37 4.45 -3.61
C PHE A 116 7.34 3.35 -4.08
N ARG A 117 7.63 2.45 -3.15
CA ARG A 117 8.35 1.19 -3.38
C ARG A 117 7.38 0.05 -3.12
N ILE A 118 7.33 -0.86 -4.07
CA ILE A 118 6.38 -1.97 -4.03
C ILE A 118 7.12 -3.22 -3.59
N PHE A 119 6.58 -3.87 -2.57
CA PHE A 119 6.95 -5.23 -2.20
C PHE A 119 5.80 -6.15 -2.56
N VAL A 120 6.09 -7.33 -3.06
CA VAL A 120 5.07 -8.32 -3.42
C VAL A 120 5.42 -9.67 -2.84
N ALA A 121 4.39 -10.44 -2.52
CA ALA A 121 4.52 -11.83 -2.14
C ALA A 121 3.52 -12.67 -2.94
N ASN A 122 4.01 -13.73 -3.56
CA ASN A 122 3.16 -14.70 -4.21
C ASN A 122 2.52 -15.60 -3.15
N VAL A 123 1.21 -15.80 -3.24
CA VAL A 123 0.46 -16.62 -2.28
C VAL A 123 -0.46 -17.54 -3.06
N ASP A 124 -0.29 -18.84 -2.79
CA ASP A 124 -1.16 -19.93 -3.22
C ASP A 124 -1.35 -20.80 -1.95
N PRO A 125 -2.58 -21.08 -1.44
CA PRO A 125 -3.82 -21.24 -2.19
C PRO A 125 -4.98 -20.29 -1.81
N GLY A 126 -5.67 -19.79 -2.84
CA GLY A 126 -7.07 -19.36 -2.75
C GLY A 126 -7.38 -17.92 -2.28
N PRO A 127 -8.53 -17.35 -2.69
CA PRO A 127 -8.91 -15.96 -2.40
C PRO A 127 -8.99 -15.61 -0.91
N ARG A 128 -9.43 -16.57 -0.09
CA ARG A 128 -9.71 -16.35 1.32
C ARG A 128 -8.46 -16.12 2.16
N ILE A 129 -7.38 -16.83 1.86
CA ILE A 129 -6.10 -16.64 2.55
C ILE A 129 -5.53 -15.26 2.22
N LEU A 130 -5.71 -14.77 0.99
CA LEU A 130 -5.28 -13.41 0.62
C LEU A 130 -5.96 -12.34 1.48
N GLU A 131 -7.28 -12.45 1.65
CA GLU A 131 -8.09 -11.51 2.45
C GLU A 131 -7.66 -11.51 3.91
N ARG A 132 -7.44 -12.70 4.47
CA ARG A 132 -6.97 -12.87 5.85
C ARG A 132 -5.60 -12.24 6.06
N ILE A 133 -4.68 -12.44 5.11
CA ILE A 133 -3.34 -11.83 5.16
C ILE A 133 -3.40 -10.31 5.05
N GLU A 134 -4.14 -9.77 4.07
CA GLU A 134 -4.31 -8.30 3.92
C GLU A 134 -4.88 -7.68 5.20
N ALA A 135 -5.95 -8.26 5.73
CA ALA A 135 -6.60 -7.80 6.95
C ALA A 135 -5.65 -7.86 8.16
N ALA A 136 -4.94 -8.97 8.34
CA ALA A 136 -4.02 -9.14 9.45
C ALA A 136 -2.86 -8.15 9.38
N ILE A 137 -2.25 -7.95 8.20
CA ILE A 137 -1.18 -6.96 8.02
C ILE A 137 -1.70 -5.55 8.34
N MET A 138 -2.83 -5.14 7.76
CA MET A 138 -3.39 -3.82 8.02
C MET A 138 -3.73 -3.61 9.50
N ASN A 139 -4.30 -4.61 10.17
CA ASN A 139 -4.59 -4.53 11.60
C ASN A 139 -3.31 -4.45 12.44
N ALA A 140 -2.27 -5.21 12.09
CA ALA A 140 -0.97 -5.12 12.77
C ALA A 140 -0.33 -3.73 12.59
N LEU A 141 -0.48 -3.11 11.42
CA LEU A 141 -0.03 -1.74 11.18
C LEU A 141 -0.81 -0.73 12.02
N TYR A 142 -2.13 -0.91 12.14
CA TYR A 142 -2.96 -0.03 12.97
C TYR A 142 -2.63 -0.08 14.46
N GLN A 143 -2.07 -1.20 14.94
CA GLN A 143 -1.67 -1.41 16.33
C GLN A 143 -0.23 -0.99 16.64
N GLN A 144 0.53 -0.52 15.64
CA GLN A 144 1.89 -0.03 15.89
C GLN A 144 1.91 1.19 16.81
N LEU A 145 3.09 1.49 17.37
CA LEU A 145 3.30 2.77 18.04
C LEU A 145 3.41 3.92 17.02
N PRO A 146 3.11 5.16 17.41
CA PRO A 146 3.41 6.33 16.60
C PRO A 146 4.91 6.38 16.24
N PRO A 147 5.24 6.86 15.03
CA PRO A 147 4.33 7.41 14.04
C PRO A 147 3.65 6.38 13.12
N LEU A 148 4.08 5.10 13.17
CA LEU A 148 3.75 4.11 12.14
C LEU A 148 2.25 3.81 12.03
N CYS A 149 1.52 3.74 13.15
CA CYS A 149 0.08 3.46 13.12
C CYS A 149 -0.78 4.56 12.49
N GLY A 150 -0.23 5.77 12.37
CA GLY A 150 -0.86 6.93 11.75
C GLY A 150 -0.62 7.01 10.24
N ILE A 151 0.27 6.21 9.67
CA ILE A 151 0.62 6.28 8.24
C ILE A 151 -0.48 5.68 7.34
N PRO A 152 -0.97 4.45 7.58
CA PRO A 152 -1.96 3.84 6.71
C PRO A 152 -3.30 4.56 6.70
N ASP A 153 -4.01 4.48 5.57
CA ASP A 153 -5.41 4.91 5.52
C ASP A 153 -6.27 4.09 6.49
N LYS A 154 -7.26 4.73 7.12
CA LYS A 154 -8.24 4.08 8.00
C LYS A 154 -9.56 3.87 7.27
N GLY A 155 -10.37 2.93 7.75
CA GLY A 155 -11.71 2.67 7.19
C GLY A 155 -11.71 1.75 5.97
N MET A 156 -10.62 1.00 5.73
CA MET A 156 -10.63 -0.07 4.73
C MET A 156 -11.61 -1.18 5.15
N MET A 157 -12.35 -1.72 4.19
CA MET A 157 -13.15 -2.93 4.38
C MET A 157 -12.21 -4.14 4.35
N LEU A 158 -11.87 -4.66 5.52
CA LEU A 158 -10.95 -5.78 5.70
C LEU A 158 -11.72 -7.04 6.08
N ALA A 159 -11.45 -8.14 5.39
CA ALA A 159 -12.08 -9.44 5.67
C ALA A 159 -11.10 -10.36 6.42
N GLY A 160 -10.89 -10.08 7.71
CA GLY A 160 -10.06 -10.90 8.60
C GLY A 160 -10.66 -12.27 8.91
N ARG A 161 -9.90 -13.11 9.62
CA ARG A 161 -10.29 -14.48 10.04
C ARG A 161 -11.64 -14.50 10.77
N SER A 162 -12.53 -15.43 10.41
CA SER A 162 -13.70 -15.75 11.23
C SER A 162 -13.37 -16.73 12.36
N GLU A 163 -14.22 -16.81 13.37
CA GLU A 163 -14.02 -17.74 14.51
C GLU A 163 -14.04 -19.23 14.07
N SER A 164 -14.78 -19.53 13.01
CA SER A 164 -14.86 -20.87 12.41
C SER A 164 -13.63 -21.26 11.59
N GLU A 165 -12.75 -20.31 11.25
CA GLU A 165 -11.54 -20.57 10.47
C GLU A 165 -10.36 -20.92 11.37
N SER A 166 -9.73 -22.08 11.09
CA SER A 166 -8.49 -22.48 11.76
C SER A 166 -7.41 -21.40 11.56
N PRO A 167 -6.70 -21.01 12.63
CA PRO A 167 -5.64 -20.02 12.53
C PRO A 167 -4.49 -20.56 11.69
N LEU A 168 -3.94 -19.69 10.84
CA LEU A 168 -2.73 -19.98 10.07
C LEU A 168 -1.63 -19.03 10.54
N THR A 169 -0.49 -19.59 10.94
CA THR A 169 0.67 -18.78 11.26
C THR A 169 1.44 -18.45 9.97
N ILE A 170 1.58 -17.16 9.68
CA ILE A 170 2.38 -16.61 8.59
C ILE A 170 3.68 -16.05 9.16
N MET A 171 4.81 -16.48 8.58
CA MET A 171 6.12 -15.93 8.87
C MET A 171 6.53 -15.01 7.73
N ASN A 172 6.75 -13.73 8.01
CA ASN A 172 7.18 -12.74 7.03
C ASN A 172 8.71 -12.75 6.91
N SER A 173 9.19 -12.88 5.68
CA SER A 173 10.62 -12.83 5.35
C SER A 173 10.85 -11.77 4.27
N CYS A 174 11.82 -10.89 4.48
CA CYS A 174 12.23 -9.88 3.53
C CYS A 174 13.70 -9.54 3.76
N THR A 175 14.45 -9.29 2.69
CA THR A 175 15.82 -8.79 2.79
C THR A 175 15.88 -7.32 3.24
N ALA A 176 14.78 -6.59 3.05
CA ALA A 176 14.64 -5.20 3.47
C ALA A 176 13.85 -5.07 4.78
N ARG A 177 14.14 -4.01 5.54
CA ARG A 177 13.38 -3.68 6.74
C ARG A 177 12.04 -3.05 6.39
N LEU A 178 10.95 -3.76 6.69
CA LEU A 178 9.58 -3.29 6.54
C LEU A 178 9.03 -2.90 7.92
N HIS A 179 8.99 -1.60 8.20
CA HIS A 179 8.55 -1.09 9.50
C HIS A 179 7.07 -1.37 9.75
N GLY A 180 6.79 -1.95 10.92
CA GLY A 180 5.44 -2.30 11.36
C GLY A 180 4.93 -3.65 10.84
N LEU A 181 5.69 -4.35 9.99
CA LEU A 181 5.37 -5.72 9.60
C LEU A 181 5.92 -6.69 10.66
N PRO A 182 5.07 -7.46 11.36
CA PRO A 182 5.54 -8.42 12.35
C PRO A 182 6.24 -9.61 11.67
N THR A 183 7.29 -10.14 12.31
CA THR A 183 7.98 -11.35 11.84
C THR A 183 7.03 -12.54 11.70
N THR A 184 6.06 -12.64 12.61
CA THR A 184 5.04 -13.68 12.61
C THR A 184 3.67 -13.06 12.86
N ILE A 185 2.67 -13.49 12.09
CA ILE A 185 1.28 -13.05 12.26
C ILE A 185 0.32 -14.24 12.16
N SER A 186 -0.69 -14.26 13.02
CA SER A 186 -1.79 -15.21 12.93
C SER A 186 -2.86 -14.62 12.01
N VAL A 187 -3.22 -15.37 10.96
CA VAL A 187 -4.25 -15.00 9.99
C VAL A 187 -5.37 -15.99 10.00
#